data_AF-S9R4K0-F1
#
_entry.id   AF-S9R4K0-F1
#
_cell.length_a   1.000
_cell.length_b   1.000
_cell.length_c   1.000
_cell.angle_alpha   90.00
_cell.angle_beta   90.00
_cell.angle_gamma   90.00
#
_symmetry.space_group_name_H-M   'P 1'
#
loop_
_entity.id
_entity.type
_entity.pdbx_description
1 polymer ?
#
loop_
_entity_poly.entity_id
_entity_poly.type
_entity_poly.pdbx_seq_one_letter_code
_entity_poly.pdbx_strand_id
1 'polypeptide(L)'
;MRLVQKWVMGLLAARLLLGATEARADSYDNVWMESHYISQCSFTAANPTVKNISTATPGYGALNDWRIGNGNADAVDPGTSAIGAIGLLYGHQRLVAAGRSTPELDNRVKTALSGYFWSWARNPQNHVTETVNGVTRVGFMQPPTGQFVHYDVNGNRTNSFPGGAAATAEVLIAMRKYCLYSPNGDRASYQSENYLQAHRMADYVNAHLGSWTIDRAYAVAAFRAFSHWATAVGDTGTATFYDNQANTIAGWLANAQDPGTWGNYYSYLDGAGKGVYNGGIDQTGFSPYEFSARDPGEAYAKKLADWWEKGTAYNGVTLSIASGRYAGGVHQWTPQNGTDTKVYPGSALQLADAEWKIARATGNYNDLYGAAWRHYNFAVSALNSTSGSGCWVNNTSVDGVPGGFVDWVDTATGARPVAWQRFVDTSAYMIIATEQLAFSNLVDWSH
;
A
#
# COMPACT_ATOMS: atom_id res chain seq x y z
N MET A 1 33.47 17.14 31.43
CA MET A 1 32.83 16.18 30.50
C MET A 1 31.35 15.89 30.79
N ARG A 2 30.95 15.50 32.01
CA ARG A 2 29.54 15.14 32.32
C ARG A 2 28.50 16.26 32.17
N LEU A 3 28.90 17.53 32.31
CA LEU A 3 28.01 18.68 32.09
C LEU A 3 27.74 18.92 30.59
N VAL A 4 28.77 18.92 29.74
CA VAL A 4 28.62 19.13 28.29
C VAL A 4 27.72 18.07 27.65
N GLN A 5 27.82 16.81 28.11
CA GLN A 5 27.00 15.70 27.60
C GLN A 5 25.50 15.85 27.93
N LYS A 6 25.14 16.43 29.09
CA LYS A 6 23.74 16.72 29.46
C LYS A 6 23.16 17.90 28.67
N TRP A 7 23.99 18.91 28.38
CA TRP A 7 23.58 20.06 27.58
C TRP A 7 23.38 19.69 26.09
N VAL A 8 24.24 18.83 25.54
CA VAL A 8 24.10 18.33 24.16
C VAL A 8 22.86 17.43 24.00
N MET A 9 22.59 16.53 24.97
CA MET A 9 21.37 15.70 24.97
C MET A 9 20.09 16.55 25.14
N GLY A 10 20.13 17.58 25.99
CA GLY A 10 19.01 18.50 26.19
C GLY A 10 18.72 19.37 24.96
N LEU A 11 19.75 19.82 24.25
CA LEU A 11 19.62 20.57 23.00
C LEU A 11 19.14 19.68 21.83
N LEU A 12 19.56 18.41 21.76
CA LEU A 12 19.05 17.44 20.79
C LEU A 12 17.57 17.13 21.05
N ALA A 13 17.19 16.85 22.30
CA ALA A 13 15.80 16.60 22.66
C ALA A 13 14.91 17.82 22.41
N ALA A 14 15.37 19.03 22.72
CA ALA A 14 14.64 20.27 22.46
C ALA A 14 14.51 20.59 20.97
N ARG A 15 15.55 20.34 20.14
CA ARG A 15 15.46 20.50 18.69
C ARG A 15 14.59 19.44 18.02
N LEU A 16 14.61 18.21 18.51
CA LEU A 16 13.67 17.15 18.09
C LEU A 16 12.23 17.54 18.44
N LEU A 17 11.99 18.10 19.62
CA LEU A 17 10.65 18.53 20.06
C LEU A 17 10.13 19.76 19.30
N LEU A 18 10.98 20.78 19.08
CA LEU A 18 10.59 22.03 18.40
C LEU A 18 10.49 21.87 16.87
N GLY A 19 11.36 21.06 16.25
CA GLY A 19 11.23 20.69 14.84
C GLY A 19 10.06 19.73 14.60
N ALA A 20 9.71 18.89 15.58
CA ALA A 20 8.57 17.99 15.48
C ALA A 20 7.22 18.70 15.61
N THR A 21 7.11 19.86 16.28
CA THR A 21 5.81 20.54 16.42
C THR A 21 5.31 21.13 15.11
N GLU A 22 6.19 21.70 14.28
CA GLU A 22 5.83 22.20 12.95
C GLU A 22 5.65 21.05 11.96
N ALA A 23 6.58 20.08 11.93
CA ALA A 23 6.48 18.90 11.04
C ALA A 23 5.23 18.03 11.31
N ARG A 24 4.75 17.96 12.56
CA ARG A 24 3.50 17.23 12.89
C ARG A 24 2.24 17.95 12.44
N ALA A 25 2.23 19.29 12.41
CA ALA A 25 1.08 20.04 11.94
C ALA A 25 0.84 19.77 10.45
N ASP A 26 1.91 19.86 9.64
CA ASP A 26 1.86 19.53 8.21
C ASP A 26 1.49 18.06 7.98
N SER A 27 1.94 17.15 8.85
CA SER A 27 1.56 15.73 8.77
C SER A 27 0.05 15.50 8.89
N TYR A 28 -0.65 16.24 9.74
CA TYR A 28 -2.12 16.12 9.84
C TYR A 28 -2.83 16.68 8.61
N ASP A 29 -2.37 17.80 8.08
CA ASP A 29 -2.96 18.42 6.88
C ASP A 29 -2.74 17.52 5.65
N ASN A 30 -1.56 16.90 5.53
CA ASN A 30 -1.26 15.89 4.51
C ASN A 30 -2.21 14.69 4.64
N VAL A 31 -2.37 14.13 5.85
CA VAL A 31 -3.27 12.99 6.09
C VAL A 31 -4.73 13.36 5.80
N TRP A 32 -5.16 14.57 6.18
CA TRP A 32 -6.50 15.07 5.87
C TRP A 32 -6.72 15.16 4.35
N MET A 33 -5.77 15.76 3.63
CA MET A 33 -5.87 15.95 2.19
C MET A 33 -5.92 14.62 1.43
N GLU A 34 -5.04 13.67 1.76
CA GLU A 34 -5.05 12.36 1.09
C GLU A 34 -6.27 11.52 1.50
N SER A 35 -6.72 11.59 2.76
CA SER A 35 -7.98 10.93 3.16
C SER A 35 -9.18 11.51 2.41
N HIS A 36 -9.19 12.83 2.21
CA HIS A 36 -10.22 13.50 1.43
C HIS A 36 -10.17 13.06 -0.03
N TYR A 37 -8.99 13.07 -0.67
CA TYR A 37 -8.77 12.61 -2.04
C TYR A 37 -9.25 11.16 -2.24
N ILE A 38 -8.80 10.21 -1.41
CA ILE A 38 -9.21 8.79 -1.51
C ILE A 38 -10.74 8.66 -1.37
N SER A 39 -11.36 9.41 -0.45
CA SER A 39 -12.82 9.38 -0.28
C SER A 39 -13.59 9.92 -1.50
N GLN A 40 -12.96 10.76 -2.33
CA GLN A 40 -13.53 11.26 -3.58
C GLN A 40 -13.40 10.26 -4.73
N CYS A 41 -12.44 9.34 -4.69
CA CYS A 41 -12.27 8.30 -5.70
C CYS A 41 -13.29 7.16 -5.57
N SER A 42 -14.51 7.43 -5.08
CA SER A 42 -15.57 6.44 -4.94
C SER A 42 -16.75 6.70 -5.88
N PHE A 43 -17.27 5.64 -6.50
CA PHE A 43 -18.52 5.64 -7.27
C PHE A 43 -19.73 6.18 -6.48
N THR A 44 -19.66 6.18 -5.16
CA THR A 44 -20.76 6.60 -4.27
C THR A 44 -20.67 8.05 -3.82
N ALA A 45 -19.49 8.65 -3.83
CA ALA A 45 -19.20 9.84 -3.03
C ALA A 45 -18.91 11.11 -3.84
N ALA A 46 -18.62 11.03 -5.15
CA ALA A 46 -18.07 12.24 -5.80
C ALA A 46 -18.23 12.42 -7.31
N ASN A 47 -18.93 11.59 -8.07
CA ASN A 47 -18.96 11.85 -9.51
C ASN A 47 -20.32 12.36 -10.02
N PRO A 48 -20.53 13.69 -10.10
CA PRO A 48 -21.74 14.27 -10.68
C PRO A 48 -21.90 13.96 -12.18
N THR A 49 -20.89 13.38 -12.84
CA THR A 49 -20.99 12.89 -14.23
C THR A 49 -21.35 11.41 -14.32
N VAL A 50 -21.14 10.63 -13.26
CA VAL A 50 -21.67 9.26 -13.20
C VAL A 50 -23.18 9.41 -12.95
N LYS A 51 -24.00 8.95 -13.89
CA LYS A 51 -25.46 8.90 -13.73
C LYS A 51 -25.81 8.13 -12.46
N ASN A 52 -27.04 8.27 -11.93
CA ASN A 52 -27.55 7.57 -10.75
C ASN A 52 -27.19 6.07 -10.71
N ILE A 53 -26.00 5.71 -10.22
CA ILE A 53 -25.59 4.32 -10.01
C ILE A 53 -26.43 3.82 -8.85
N SER A 54 -27.18 2.76 -9.12
CA SER A 54 -27.96 2.08 -8.10
C SER A 54 -27.05 1.40 -7.10
N THR A 55 -27.45 1.36 -5.82
CA THR A 55 -26.76 0.55 -4.80
C THR A 55 -26.71 -0.95 -5.14
N ALA A 56 -27.57 -1.40 -6.07
CA ALA A 56 -27.57 -2.78 -6.57
C ALA A 56 -26.51 -3.05 -7.66
N THR A 57 -25.89 -2.01 -8.19
CA THR A 57 -24.94 -2.11 -9.30
C THR A 57 -23.58 -2.66 -8.84
N PRO A 58 -22.88 -3.49 -9.64
CA PRO A 58 -21.57 -4.05 -9.30
C PRO A 58 -20.50 -3.02 -8.95
N GLY A 59 -20.45 -1.91 -9.69
CA GLY A 59 -19.50 -0.83 -9.42
C GLY A 59 -19.83 0.01 -8.19
N TYR A 60 -21.05 -0.06 -7.64
CA TYR A 60 -21.41 0.77 -6.48
C TYR A 60 -20.50 0.47 -5.31
N GLY A 61 -19.90 1.52 -4.73
CA GLY A 61 -18.95 1.39 -3.64
C GLY A 61 -17.49 1.23 -4.06
N ALA A 62 -17.21 1.04 -5.36
CA ALA A 62 -15.85 0.98 -5.87
C ALA A 62 -15.02 2.18 -5.38
N LEU A 63 -13.75 1.93 -5.08
CA LEU A 63 -12.73 2.95 -4.84
C LEU A 63 -11.75 2.94 -6.02
N ASN A 64 -10.97 4.02 -6.15
CA ASN A 64 -9.96 4.17 -7.19
C ASN A 64 -10.54 4.09 -8.61
N ASP A 65 -11.66 4.76 -8.87
CA ASP A 65 -12.17 4.79 -10.22
C ASP A 65 -11.34 5.70 -11.12
N TRP A 66 -10.86 5.12 -12.23
CA TRP A 66 -10.09 5.77 -13.30
C TRP A 66 -10.90 6.81 -14.12
N ARG A 67 -11.75 7.59 -13.45
CA ARG A 67 -12.77 8.43 -14.06
C ARG A 67 -12.63 9.88 -13.66
N ILE A 68 -11.65 10.55 -14.24
CA ILE A 68 -11.66 12.01 -14.29
C ILE A 68 -11.63 12.43 -15.75
N GLY A 69 -12.84 12.60 -16.32
CA GLY A 69 -13.06 13.59 -17.38
C GLY A 69 -13.75 13.16 -18.67
N ASN A 70 -13.57 11.92 -19.18
CA ASN A 70 -13.76 11.70 -20.63
C ASN A 70 -14.78 10.63 -21.07
N GLY A 71 -15.69 10.17 -20.21
CA GLY A 71 -16.78 9.27 -20.64
C GLY A 71 -16.33 7.86 -21.10
N ASN A 72 -15.14 7.42 -20.68
CA ASN A 72 -14.65 6.06 -20.89
C ASN A 72 -15.24 5.10 -19.85
N ALA A 73 -15.13 3.79 -20.10
CA ALA A 73 -15.48 2.76 -19.13
C ALA A 73 -14.62 2.91 -17.88
N ASP A 74 -15.26 2.87 -16.71
CA ASP A 74 -14.59 2.98 -15.42
C ASP A 74 -13.79 1.71 -15.17
N ALA A 75 -12.65 1.83 -14.50
CA ALA A 75 -11.71 0.75 -14.26
C ALA A 75 -11.28 0.79 -12.79
N VAL A 76 -11.34 -0.35 -12.12
CA VAL A 76 -10.95 -0.51 -10.71
C VAL A 76 -9.88 -1.58 -10.60
N ASP A 77 -8.73 -1.26 -10.02
CA ASP A 77 -7.76 -2.27 -9.61
C ASP A 77 -8.12 -2.72 -8.19
N PRO A 78 -8.55 -3.98 -7.97
CA PRO A 78 -8.94 -4.45 -6.65
C PRO A 78 -7.87 -4.26 -5.58
N GLY A 79 -6.59 -4.49 -5.95
CA GLY A 79 -5.45 -4.39 -5.05
C GLY A 79 -5.20 -2.95 -4.61
N THR A 80 -5.01 -2.05 -5.58
CA THR A 80 -4.84 -0.61 -5.33
C THR A 80 -6.02 -0.03 -4.54
N SER A 81 -7.25 -0.46 -4.83
CA SER A 81 -8.45 -0.03 -4.10
C SER A 81 -8.46 -0.49 -2.65
N ALA A 82 -8.00 -1.73 -2.39
CA ALA A 82 -7.86 -2.27 -1.05
C ALA A 82 -6.81 -1.51 -0.24
N ILE A 83 -5.65 -1.20 -0.83
CA ILE A 83 -4.62 -0.37 -0.20
C ILE A 83 -5.16 1.05 0.08
N GLY A 84 -5.90 1.63 -0.87
CA GLY A 84 -6.64 2.88 -0.69
C GLY A 84 -7.58 2.85 0.52
N ALA A 85 -8.39 1.80 0.65
CA ALA A 85 -9.30 1.61 1.78
C ALA A 85 -8.56 1.48 3.11
N ILE A 86 -7.41 0.78 3.15
CA ILE A 86 -6.56 0.66 4.33
C ILE A 86 -6.00 2.02 4.73
N GLY A 87 -5.45 2.78 3.78
CA GLY A 87 -4.96 4.14 4.03
C GLY A 87 -6.07 5.05 4.57
N LEU A 88 -7.28 4.97 3.99
CA LEU A 88 -8.43 5.74 4.44
C LEU A 88 -8.88 5.37 5.87
N LEU A 89 -8.84 4.09 6.24
CA LEU A 89 -9.11 3.64 7.61
C LEU A 89 -8.10 4.24 8.60
N TYR A 90 -6.79 4.13 8.31
CA TYR A 90 -5.75 4.68 9.19
C TYR A 90 -5.83 6.20 9.29
N GLY A 91 -5.95 6.88 8.14
CA GLY A 91 -6.02 8.33 8.08
C GLY A 91 -7.22 8.89 8.85
N HIS A 92 -8.40 8.30 8.66
CA HIS A 92 -9.60 8.71 9.40
C HIS A 92 -9.45 8.51 10.91
N GLN A 93 -8.95 7.35 11.35
CA GLN A 93 -8.72 7.11 12.77
C GLN A 93 -7.77 8.12 13.39
N ARG A 94 -6.66 8.42 12.71
CA ARG A 94 -5.69 9.43 13.17
C ARG A 94 -6.33 10.80 13.30
N LEU A 95 -7.08 11.23 12.28
CA LEU A 95 -7.70 12.55 12.25
C LEU A 95 -8.79 12.69 13.31
N VAL A 96 -9.61 11.65 13.53
CA VAL A 96 -10.61 11.63 14.60
C VAL A 96 -9.94 11.68 15.97
N ALA A 97 -8.93 10.84 16.21
CA ALA A 97 -8.21 10.81 17.49
C ALA A 97 -7.53 12.15 17.82
N ALA A 98 -7.11 12.91 16.79
CA ALA A 98 -6.50 14.22 16.95
C ALA A 98 -7.50 15.40 16.98
N GLY A 99 -8.80 15.15 16.84
CA GLY A 99 -9.81 16.22 16.72
C GLY A 99 -9.67 17.06 15.44
N ARG A 100 -9.09 16.48 14.38
CA ARG A 100 -8.81 17.11 13.08
C ARG A 100 -9.75 16.66 11.96
N SER A 101 -10.62 15.68 12.22
CA SER A 101 -11.67 15.27 11.28
C SER A 101 -12.80 16.31 11.24
N THR A 102 -13.19 16.75 10.05
CA THR A 102 -14.35 17.63 9.85
C THR A 102 -15.62 16.80 9.63
N PRO A 103 -16.83 17.32 9.92
CA PRO A 103 -18.08 16.59 9.64
C PRO A 103 -18.25 16.19 8.18
N GLU A 104 -17.76 17.01 7.24
CA GLU A 104 -17.76 16.67 5.82
C GLU A 104 -16.88 15.45 5.54
N LEU A 105 -15.60 15.50 5.96
CA LEU A 105 -14.67 14.41 5.73
C LEU A 105 -15.17 13.12 6.40
N ASP A 106 -15.65 13.20 7.64
CA ASP A 106 -16.19 12.06 8.38
C ASP A 106 -17.34 11.38 7.62
N ASN A 107 -18.31 12.15 7.13
CA ASN A 107 -19.43 11.63 6.34
C ASN A 107 -18.97 11.00 5.01
N ARG A 108 -18.01 11.62 4.31
CA ARG A 108 -17.45 11.10 3.05
C ARG A 108 -16.73 9.78 3.28
N VAL A 109 -15.84 9.73 4.26
CA VAL A 109 -15.08 8.51 4.61
C VAL A 109 -16.02 7.37 4.99
N LYS A 110 -17.00 7.62 5.86
CA LYS A 110 -17.99 6.62 6.27
C LYS A 110 -18.75 6.05 5.08
N THR A 111 -19.18 6.91 4.16
CA THR A 111 -19.89 6.52 2.94
C THR A 111 -19.00 5.70 2.01
N ALA A 112 -17.79 6.18 1.71
CA ALA A 112 -16.85 5.51 0.81
C ALA A 112 -16.44 4.13 1.34
N LEU A 113 -16.08 4.02 2.62
CA LEU A 113 -15.71 2.75 3.25
C LEU A 113 -16.91 1.80 3.34
N SER A 114 -18.09 2.29 3.72
CA SER A 114 -19.29 1.46 3.76
C SER A 114 -19.64 0.93 2.36
N GLY A 115 -19.63 1.78 1.34
CA GLY A 115 -19.84 1.38 -0.05
C GLY A 115 -18.84 0.32 -0.50
N TYR A 116 -17.54 0.54 -0.25
CA TYR A 116 -16.51 -0.42 -0.63
C TYR A 116 -16.71 -1.78 0.06
N PHE A 117 -16.84 -1.79 1.38
CA PHE A 117 -16.88 -3.04 2.14
C PHE A 117 -18.24 -3.74 2.11
N TRP A 118 -19.35 -3.02 2.22
CA TRP A 118 -20.70 -3.61 2.27
C TRP A 118 -21.35 -3.79 0.90
N SER A 119 -20.86 -3.10 -0.14
CA SER A 119 -21.41 -3.25 -1.49
C SER A 119 -20.39 -3.84 -2.45
N TRP A 120 -19.30 -3.14 -2.75
CA TRP A 120 -18.39 -3.54 -3.83
C TRP A 120 -17.68 -4.86 -3.56
N ALA A 121 -16.99 -4.97 -2.42
CA ALA A 121 -16.22 -6.15 -2.03
C ALA A 121 -17.11 -7.37 -1.77
N ARG A 122 -18.38 -7.17 -1.40
CA ARG A 122 -19.35 -8.26 -1.18
C ARG A 122 -20.08 -8.68 -2.44
N ASN A 123 -20.09 -7.85 -3.49
CA ASN A 123 -20.89 -8.12 -4.67
C ASN A 123 -20.32 -9.35 -5.41
N PRO A 124 -21.09 -10.44 -5.57
CA PRO A 124 -20.63 -11.64 -6.26
C PRO A 124 -20.23 -11.38 -7.71
N GLN A 125 -20.76 -10.32 -8.34
CA GLN A 125 -20.37 -9.95 -9.69
C GLN A 125 -18.95 -9.34 -9.76
N ASN A 126 -18.31 -8.99 -8.64
CA ASN A 126 -16.91 -8.54 -8.61
C ASN A 126 -15.94 -9.69 -8.28
N HIS A 127 -16.47 -10.87 -7.95
CA HIS A 127 -15.67 -12.03 -7.57
C HIS A 127 -15.27 -12.88 -8.77
N VAL A 128 -14.16 -13.60 -8.61
CA VAL A 128 -13.78 -14.75 -9.43
C VAL A 128 -13.99 -15.99 -8.56
N THR A 129 -15.00 -16.80 -8.89
CA THR A 129 -15.34 -17.97 -8.09
C THR A 129 -14.93 -19.24 -8.81
N GLU A 130 -14.22 -20.13 -8.12
CA GLU A 130 -13.94 -21.48 -8.59
C GLU A 130 -14.45 -22.51 -7.58
N THR A 131 -14.79 -23.71 -8.06
CA THR A 131 -15.10 -24.85 -7.19
C THR A 131 -14.32 -26.06 -7.67
N VAL A 132 -13.38 -26.51 -6.85
CA VAL A 132 -12.48 -27.63 -7.17
C VAL A 132 -12.62 -28.66 -6.04
N ASN A 133 -12.95 -29.91 -6.39
CA ASN A 133 -13.14 -31.01 -5.43
C ASN A 133 -14.11 -30.67 -4.27
N GLY A 134 -15.18 -29.92 -4.56
CA GLY A 134 -16.18 -29.51 -3.57
C GLY A 134 -15.77 -28.31 -2.69
N VAL A 135 -14.57 -27.75 -2.88
CA VAL A 135 -14.11 -26.54 -2.19
C VAL A 135 -14.36 -25.34 -3.08
N THR A 136 -15.22 -24.42 -2.64
CA THR A 136 -15.46 -23.14 -3.31
C THR A 136 -14.47 -22.09 -2.82
N ARG A 137 -13.82 -21.40 -3.75
CA ARG A 137 -12.84 -20.35 -3.47
C ARG A 137 -13.26 -19.06 -4.17
N VAL A 138 -12.92 -17.92 -3.57
CA VAL A 138 -13.30 -16.59 -4.06
C VAL A 138 -12.06 -15.74 -4.20
N GLY A 139 -11.72 -15.35 -5.42
CA GLY A 139 -10.63 -14.42 -5.72
C GLY A 139 -11.14 -13.09 -6.26
N PHE A 140 -10.21 -12.13 -6.37
CA PHE A 140 -10.40 -10.87 -7.07
C PHE A 140 -9.49 -10.81 -8.30
N MET A 141 -9.95 -10.10 -9.32
CA MET A 141 -9.24 -9.97 -10.60
C MET A 141 -7.82 -9.42 -10.39
N GLN A 142 -6.83 -10.05 -11.03
CA GLN A 142 -5.45 -9.58 -11.05
C GLN A 142 -4.80 -9.94 -12.40
N PRO A 143 -4.13 -9.02 -13.08
CA PRO A 143 -3.50 -9.26 -14.38
C PRO A 143 -2.00 -9.62 -14.26
N PRO A 144 -1.39 -10.18 -15.32
CA PRO A 144 0.06 -10.08 -15.55
C PRO A 144 0.48 -8.79 -16.28
N THR A 145 -0.44 -8.01 -16.88
CA THR A 145 -0.13 -6.81 -17.70
C THR A 145 -1.12 -5.64 -17.55
N GLY A 146 -1.79 -5.49 -16.40
CA GLY A 146 -2.71 -4.38 -16.14
C GLY A 146 -4.09 -4.51 -16.80
N GLN A 147 -5.04 -5.17 -16.13
CA GLN A 147 -6.47 -5.10 -16.46
C GLN A 147 -7.31 -5.09 -15.19
N PHE A 148 -8.10 -4.04 -15.13
CA PHE A 148 -8.95 -3.59 -14.05
C PHE A 148 -10.32 -4.29 -14.12
N VAL A 149 -11.13 -4.22 -13.07
CA VAL A 149 -12.57 -4.47 -13.21
C VAL A 149 -13.17 -3.30 -13.97
N HIS A 150 -13.71 -3.57 -15.16
CA HIS A 150 -14.28 -2.54 -16.03
C HIS A 150 -15.78 -2.42 -15.81
N TYR A 151 -16.27 -1.18 -15.75
CA TYR A 151 -17.68 -0.86 -15.60
C TYR A 151 -18.17 0.08 -16.71
N ASP A 152 -19.42 -0.11 -17.13
CA ASP A 152 -20.10 0.82 -18.04
C ASP A 152 -20.54 2.09 -17.30
N VAL A 153 -21.12 3.04 -18.03
CA VAL A 153 -21.62 4.32 -17.47
C VAL A 153 -22.75 4.19 -16.45
N ASN A 154 -23.33 2.99 -16.31
CA ASN A 154 -24.35 2.66 -15.31
C ASN A 154 -23.77 1.83 -14.15
N GLY A 155 -22.45 1.58 -14.16
CA GLY A 155 -21.69 0.79 -13.20
C GLY A 155 -21.79 -0.73 -13.38
N ASN A 156 -22.34 -1.22 -14.50
CA ASN A 156 -22.39 -2.66 -14.76
C ASN A 156 -21.02 -3.17 -15.19
N ARG A 157 -20.59 -4.32 -14.64
CA ARG A 157 -19.32 -4.94 -15.01
C ARG A 157 -19.33 -5.37 -16.49
N THR A 158 -18.28 -5.06 -17.24
CA THR A 158 -18.21 -5.31 -18.69
C THR A 158 -17.18 -6.37 -19.10
N ASN A 159 -16.29 -6.77 -18.19
CA ASN A 159 -15.18 -7.68 -18.49
C ASN A 159 -15.12 -8.88 -17.54
N SER A 160 -14.43 -9.94 -17.98
CA SER A 160 -14.11 -11.12 -17.17
C SER A 160 -12.65 -11.51 -17.40
N PHE A 161 -11.86 -11.51 -16.32
CA PHE A 161 -10.45 -11.92 -16.29
C PHE A 161 -10.22 -12.84 -15.09
N PRO A 162 -9.16 -13.68 -15.11
CA PRO A 162 -8.84 -14.53 -13.97
C PRO A 162 -8.54 -13.71 -12.72
N GLY A 163 -8.75 -14.34 -11.57
CA GLY A 163 -8.35 -13.78 -10.28
C GLY A 163 -6.88 -14.04 -9.99
N GLY A 164 -6.27 -13.25 -9.12
CA GLY A 164 -4.93 -13.51 -8.62
C GLY A 164 -4.82 -13.41 -7.10
N ALA A 165 -3.81 -14.11 -6.57
CA ALA A 165 -3.60 -14.25 -5.14
C ALA A 165 -3.21 -12.93 -4.47
N ALA A 166 -2.43 -12.05 -5.12
CA ALA A 166 -1.97 -10.81 -4.52
C ALA A 166 -3.13 -9.82 -4.32
N ALA A 167 -3.92 -9.57 -5.36
CA ALA A 167 -5.10 -8.69 -5.25
C ALA A 167 -6.12 -9.25 -4.24
N THR A 168 -6.30 -10.57 -4.21
CA THR A 168 -7.19 -11.22 -3.23
C THR A 168 -6.65 -11.07 -1.80
N ALA A 169 -5.34 -11.19 -1.61
CA ALA A 169 -4.68 -10.99 -0.32
C ALA A 169 -4.82 -9.54 0.17
N GLU A 170 -4.63 -8.56 -0.71
CA GLU A 170 -4.81 -7.13 -0.38
C GLU A 170 -6.26 -6.83 0.06
N VAL A 171 -7.26 -7.32 -0.67
CA VAL A 171 -8.68 -7.16 -0.29
C VAL A 171 -8.95 -7.87 1.04
N LEU A 172 -8.40 -9.06 1.27
CA LEU A 172 -8.56 -9.80 2.53
C LEU A 172 -7.99 -9.02 3.72
N ILE A 173 -6.79 -8.44 3.56
CA ILE A 173 -6.18 -7.57 4.56
C ILE A 173 -7.08 -6.35 4.81
N ALA A 174 -7.56 -5.68 3.76
CA ALA A 174 -8.44 -4.52 3.90
C ALA A 174 -9.74 -4.85 4.64
N MET A 175 -10.39 -5.97 4.32
CA MET A 175 -11.59 -6.45 5.01
C MET A 175 -11.32 -6.68 6.50
N ARG A 176 -10.15 -7.24 6.84
CA ARG A 176 -9.78 -7.42 8.24
C ARG A 176 -9.53 -6.09 8.94
N LYS A 177 -8.85 -5.14 8.29
CA LYS A 177 -8.68 -3.77 8.80
C LYS A 177 -10.01 -3.09 9.05
N TYR A 178 -11.01 -3.31 8.19
CA TYR A 178 -12.36 -2.79 8.42
C TYR A 178 -12.99 -3.35 9.70
N CYS A 179 -12.81 -4.64 10.00
CA CYS A 179 -13.29 -5.25 11.25
C CYS A 179 -12.65 -4.60 12.49
N LEU A 180 -11.41 -4.11 12.39
CA LEU A 180 -10.72 -3.43 13.48
C LEU A 180 -11.10 -1.95 13.59
N TYR A 181 -11.26 -1.30 12.44
CA TYR A 181 -11.16 0.15 12.36
C TYR A 181 -12.38 0.85 11.79
N SER A 182 -13.40 0.13 11.35
CA SER A 182 -14.60 0.72 10.73
C SER A 182 -15.14 1.92 11.53
N PRO A 183 -15.38 3.06 10.86
CA PRO A 183 -15.96 4.24 11.50
C PRO A 183 -17.50 4.16 11.64
N ASN A 184 -18.13 3.12 11.09
CA ASN A 184 -19.59 3.00 10.99
C ASN A 184 -20.24 2.25 12.18
N GLY A 185 -19.44 1.78 13.15
CA GLY A 185 -19.96 1.03 14.30
C GLY A 185 -20.50 -0.37 13.95
N ASP A 186 -20.17 -0.88 12.77
CA ASP A 186 -20.69 -2.12 12.18
C ASP A 186 -19.65 -3.27 12.18
N ARG A 187 -18.52 -3.07 12.88
CA ARG A 187 -17.36 -3.99 12.93
C ARG A 187 -17.76 -5.43 13.22
N ALA A 188 -18.56 -5.64 14.26
CA ALA A 188 -18.97 -6.97 14.71
C ALA A 188 -19.84 -7.68 13.66
N SER A 189 -20.84 -6.98 13.10
CA SER A 189 -21.71 -7.51 12.06
C SER A 189 -20.93 -7.85 10.80
N TYR A 190 -20.04 -6.95 10.35
CA TYR A 190 -19.19 -7.19 9.19
C TYR A 190 -18.31 -8.43 9.40
N GLN A 191 -17.68 -8.54 10.57
CA GLN A 191 -16.81 -9.65 10.93
C GLN A 191 -17.55 -11.00 10.89
N SER A 192 -18.77 -11.07 11.44
CA SER A 192 -19.57 -12.30 11.44
C SER A 192 -20.14 -12.65 10.06
N GLU A 193 -20.69 -11.67 9.35
CA GLU A 193 -21.39 -11.92 8.08
C GLU A 193 -20.45 -12.27 6.93
N ASN A 194 -19.22 -11.74 6.96
CA ASN A 194 -18.25 -11.91 5.87
C ASN A 194 -17.19 -12.97 6.16
N TYR A 195 -17.26 -13.65 7.31
CA TYR A 195 -16.27 -14.68 7.67
C TYR A 195 -16.16 -15.77 6.60
N LEU A 196 -17.29 -16.28 6.10
CA LEU A 196 -17.29 -17.31 5.06
C LEU A 196 -16.63 -16.81 3.76
N GLN A 197 -16.90 -15.57 3.36
CA GLN A 197 -16.24 -14.97 2.19
C GLN A 197 -14.73 -14.83 2.42
N ALA A 198 -14.32 -14.31 3.59
CA ALA A 198 -12.92 -14.14 3.94
C ALA A 198 -12.16 -15.48 3.97
N HIS A 199 -12.80 -16.55 4.46
CA HIS A 199 -12.24 -17.90 4.41
C HIS A 199 -12.05 -18.37 2.96
N ARG A 200 -13.07 -18.24 2.10
CA ARG A 200 -12.96 -18.60 0.68
C ARG A 200 -11.89 -17.81 -0.06
N MET A 201 -11.61 -16.58 0.38
CA MET A 201 -10.51 -15.77 -0.12
C MET A 201 -9.15 -16.28 0.35
N ALA A 202 -9.02 -16.64 1.62
CA ALA A 202 -7.81 -17.28 2.14
C ALA A 202 -7.51 -18.61 1.42
N ASP A 203 -8.54 -19.41 1.13
CA ASP A 203 -8.40 -20.65 0.36
C ASP A 203 -7.95 -20.36 -1.09
N TYR A 204 -8.44 -19.27 -1.69
CA TYR A 204 -8.02 -18.84 -3.02
C TYR A 204 -6.53 -18.45 -3.04
N VAL A 205 -6.10 -17.62 -2.09
CA VAL A 205 -4.68 -17.22 -1.95
C VAL A 205 -3.79 -18.45 -1.75
N ASN A 206 -4.21 -19.40 -0.92
CA ASN A 206 -3.45 -20.63 -0.66
C ASN A 206 -3.34 -21.53 -1.89
N ALA A 207 -4.41 -21.62 -2.69
CA ALA A 207 -4.42 -22.46 -3.90
C ALA A 207 -3.65 -21.85 -5.08
N HIS A 208 -3.56 -20.51 -5.15
CA HIS A 208 -3.01 -19.77 -6.29
C HIS A 208 -1.76 -18.96 -5.94
N LEU A 209 -1.04 -19.36 -4.87
CA LEU A 209 0.13 -18.64 -4.40
C LEU A 209 1.17 -18.44 -5.51
N GLY A 210 1.46 -17.18 -5.81
CA GLY A 210 2.40 -16.79 -6.85
C GLY A 210 3.85 -17.17 -6.54
N SER A 211 4.66 -17.26 -7.59
CA SER A 211 6.11 -17.48 -7.46
C SER A 211 6.88 -16.21 -7.10
N TRP A 212 6.23 -15.04 -7.12
CA TRP A 212 6.84 -13.75 -6.82
C TRP A 212 7.03 -13.54 -5.32
N THR A 213 8.12 -12.86 -4.95
CA THR A 213 8.43 -12.54 -3.56
C THR A 213 7.39 -11.62 -2.94
N ILE A 214 6.94 -10.59 -3.67
CA ILE A 214 5.84 -9.71 -3.22
C ILE A 214 4.52 -10.43 -2.99
N ASP A 215 4.09 -11.29 -3.92
CA ASP A 215 2.84 -12.05 -3.77
C ASP A 215 2.86 -12.88 -2.48
N ARG A 216 4.02 -13.44 -2.14
CA ARG A 216 4.23 -14.19 -0.90
C ARG A 216 4.23 -13.30 0.33
N ALA A 217 4.79 -12.09 0.27
CA ALA A 217 4.73 -11.14 1.38
C ALA A 217 3.28 -10.73 1.69
N TYR A 218 2.48 -10.43 0.65
CA TYR A 218 1.04 -10.20 0.79
C TYR A 218 0.30 -11.41 1.36
N ALA A 219 0.60 -12.61 0.86
CA ALA A 219 -0.02 -13.84 1.37
C ALA A 219 0.25 -14.05 2.86
N VAL A 220 1.47 -13.77 3.35
CA VAL A 220 1.79 -13.86 4.78
C VAL A 220 0.95 -12.89 5.60
N ALA A 221 0.85 -11.62 5.18
CA ALA A 221 0.01 -10.64 5.87
C ALA A 221 -1.48 -11.05 5.84
N ALA A 222 -1.98 -11.51 4.70
CA ALA A 222 -3.36 -11.94 4.55
C ALA A 222 -3.71 -13.18 5.38
N PHE A 223 -2.82 -14.16 5.46
CA PHE A 223 -3.02 -15.35 6.29
C PHE A 223 -2.96 -15.06 7.77
N ARG A 224 -2.09 -14.15 8.22
CA ARG A 224 -2.12 -13.69 9.62
C ARG A 224 -3.38 -12.88 9.92
N ALA A 225 -3.77 -11.98 9.02
CA ALA A 225 -5.00 -11.20 9.15
C ALA A 225 -6.23 -12.11 9.26
N PHE A 226 -6.29 -13.14 8.42
CA PHE A 226 -7.37 -14.12 8.47
C PHE A 226 -7.28 -15.06 9.68
N SER A 227 -6.08 -15.44 10.12
CA SER A 227 -5.90 -16.19 11.37
C SER A 227 -6.43 -15.43 12.59
N HIS A 228 -6.16 -14.13 12.67
CA HIS A 228 -6.73 -13.26 13.69
C HIS A 228 -8.25 -13.13 13.56
N TRP A 229 -8.79 -13.05 12.34
CA TRP A 229 -10.24 -13.08 12.10
C TRP A 229 -10.86 -14.38 12.61
N ALA A 230 -10.33 -15.53 12.18
CA ALA A 230 -10.79 -16.86 12.57
C ALA A 230 -10.76 -17.04 14.10
N THR A 231 -9.67 -16.59 14.75
CA THR A 231 -9.58 -16.56 16.21
C THR A 231 -10.70 -15.71 16.83
N ALA A 232 -10.95 -14.52 16.28
CA ALA A 232 -11.96 -13.59 16.80
C ALA A 232 -13.40 -14.11 16.65
N VAL A 233 -13.66 -15.05 15.74
CA VAL A 233 -14.96 -15.73 15.60
C VAL A 233 -15.00 -17.13 16.25
N GLY A 234 -13.92 -17.54 16.93
CA GLY A 234 -13.84 -18.82 17.67
C GLY A 234 -13.41 -20.04 16.84
N ASP A 235 -13.03 -19.86 15.57
CA ASP A 235 -12.55 -20.93 14.69
C ASP A 235 -11.03 -21.13 14.83
N THR A 236 -10.64 -21.72 15.96
CA THR A 236 -9.24 -21.93 16.33
C THR A 236 -8.49 -22.89 15.41
N GLY A 237 -9.19 -23.87 14.81
CA GLY A 237 -8.59 -24.83 13.88
C GLY A 237 -8.16 -24.15 12.58
N THR A 238 -9.05 -23.37 11.97
CA THR A 238 -8.75 -22.56 10.78
C THR A 238 -7.69 -21.51 11.07
N ALA A 239 -7.75 -20.84 12.23
CA ALA A 239 -6.73 -19.88 12.64
C ALA A 239 -5.33 -20.50 12.68
N THR A 240 -5.20 -21.64 13.35
CA THR A 240 -3.92 -22.37 13.47
C THR A 240 -3.40 -22.81 12.09
N PHE A 241 -4.29 -23.27 11.20
CA PHE A 241 -3.91 -23.65 9.86
C PHE A 241 -3.27 -22.49 9.09
N TYR A 242 -3.93 -21.34 9.04
CA TYR A 242 -3.45 -20.19 8.28
C TYR A 242 -2.24 -19.51 8.92
N ASP A 243 -2.12 -19.51 10.24
CA ASP A 243 -0.89 -19.06 10.91
C ASP A 243 0.32 -19.93 10.50
N ASN A 244 0.14 -21.26 10.46
CA ASN A 244 1.18 -22.17 10.00
C ASN A 244 1.53 -21.98 8.52
N GLN A 245 0.56 -21.68 7.65
CA GLN A 245 0.82 -21.32 6.24
C GLN A 245 1.65 -20.03 6.16
N ALA A 246 1.29 -19.00 6.94
CA ALA A 246 2.04 -17.75 7.00
C ALA A 246 3.50 -17.99 7.45
N ASN A 247 3.72 -18.80 8.48
CA ASN A 247 5.06 -19.14 8.97
C ASN A 247 5.88 -19.92 7.94
N THR A 248 5.24 -20.83 7.20
CA THR A 248 5.87 -21.60 6.12
C THR A 248 6.36 -20.67 5.00
N ILE A 249 5.49 -19.76 4.53
CA ILE A 249 5.83 -18.82 3.46
C ILE A 249 6.88 -17.80 3.93
N ALA A 250 6.78 -17.31 5.17
CA ALA A 250 7.81 -16.46 5.77
C ALA A 250 9.19 -17.15 5.82
N GLY A 251 9.22 -18.47 6.03
CA GLY A 251 10.42 -19.28 5.91
C GLY A 251 10.96 -19.33 4.47
N TRP A 252 10.10 -19.50 3.47
CA TRP A 252 10.51 -19.46 2.06
C TRP A 252 11.05 -18.10 1.62
N LEU A 253 10.50 -17.00 2.15
CA LEU A 253 11.02 -15.65 1.88
C LEU A 253 12.47 -15.45 2.33
N ALA A 254 12.94 -16.19 3.35
CA ALA A 254 14.37 -16.20 3.70
C ALA A 254 15.25 -16.74 2.57
N ASN A 255 14.74 -17.71 1.81
CA ASN A 255 15.46 -18.30 0.66
C ASN A 255 15.46 -17.37 -0.56
N ALA A 256 14.62 -16.34 -0.57
CA ALA A 256 14.61 -15.30 -1.60
C ALA A 256 15.66 -14.21 -1.33
N GLN A 257 16.29 -14.17 -0.15
CA GLN A 257 17.34 -13.20 0.16
C GLN A 257 18.58 -13.44 -0.72
N ASP A 258 19.11 -12.40 -1.37
CA ASP A 258 20.38 -12.48 -2.09
C ASP A 258 21.57 -12.60 -1.09
N PRO A 259 22.27 -13.74 -1.09
CA PRO A 259 23.48 -13.90 -0.28
C PRO A 259 24.65 -13.06 -0.82
N GLY A 260 24.55 -12.55 -2.06
CA GLY A 260 25.56 -11.77 -2.75
C GLY A 260 25.77 -10.36 -2.20
N THR A 261 26.57 -9.55 -2.90
CA THR A 261 26.97 -8.21 -2.46
C THR A 261 25.88 -7.15 -2.60
N TRP A 262 24.76 -7.48 -3.24
CA TRP A 262 23.67 -6.55 -3.47
C TRP A 262 22.72 -6.45 -2.29
N GLY A 263 22.42 -7.56 -1.61
CA GLY A 263 21.57 -7.52 -0.42
C GLY A 263 20.13 -7.08 -0.72
N ASN A 264 19.52 -7.60 -1.79
CA ASN A 264 18.10 -7.45 -2.08
C ASN A 264 17.41 -8.83 -2.24
N TYR A 265 16.09 -8.90 -2.35
CA TYR A 265 15.39 -10.16 -2.61
C TYR A 265 15.40 -10.49 -4.11
N TYR A 266 15.52 -11.77 -4.43
CA TYR A 266 15.22 -12.30 -5.76
C TYR A 266 13.72 -12.12 -6.05
N SER A 267 13.38 -11.79 -7.31
CA SER A 267 11.98 -11.52 -7.68
C SER A 267 11.07 -12.75 -7.53
N TYR A 268 11.62 -13.96 -7.66
CA TYR A 268 10.85 -15.20 -7.56
C TYR A 268 11.66 -16.35 -6.94
N LEU A 269 10.93 -17.33 -6.41
CA LEU A 269 11.47 -18.63 -6.00
C LEU A 269 11.11 -19.69 -7.04
N ASP A 270 12.01 -20.62 -7.32
CA ASP A 270 11.73 -21.80 -8.15
C ASP A 270 10.83 -22.82 -7.43
N GLY A 271 10.48 -23.89 -8.16
CA GLY A 271 9.69 -25.00 -7.60
C GLY A 271 10.37 -25.78 -6.48
N ALA A 272 11.65 -25.54 -6.20
CA ALA A 272 12.38 -26.06 -5.05
C ALA A 272 12.49 -25.05 -3.90
N GLY A 273 11.86 -23.88 -4.01
CA GLY A 273 11.85 -22.84 -2.99
C GLY A 273 13.16 -22.06 -2.90
N LYS A 274 14.01 -22.09 -3.93
CA LYS A 274 15.24 -21.30 -3.99
C LYS A 274 15.03 -20.02 -4.79
N GLY A 275 15.63 -18.91 -4.35
CA GLY A 275 15.63 -17.68 -5.13
C GLY A 275 16.37 -17.86 -6.46
N VAL A 276 15.79 -17.36 -7.54
CA VAL A 276 16.38 -17.47 -8.88
C VAL A 276 16.43 -16.11 -9.56
N TYR A 277 17.49 -15.91 -10.35
CA TYR A 277 17.75 -14.72 -11.13
C TYR A 277 17.16 -14.85 -12.55
N ASN A 278 16.07 -14.14 -12.87
CA ASN A 278 15.50 -14.05 -14.24
C ASN A 278 15.54 -12.60 -14.72
N GLY A 279 16.74 -12.01 -14.69
CA GLY A 279 16.96 -10.68 -15.27
C GLY A 279 16.63 -9.48 -14.37
N GLY A 280 16.41 -9.67 -13.05
CA GLY A 280 16.21 -8.56 -12.12
C GLY A 280 16.13 -8.98 -10.65
N ILE A 281 16.31 -8.00 -9.76
CA ILE A 281 15.98 -8.07 -8.33
C ILE A 281 14.51 -7.70 -8.13
N ASP A 282 13.90 -8.08 -6.99
CA ASP A 282 12.54 -7.66 -6.68
C ASP A 282 12.45 -6.13 -6.57
N GLN A 283 11.54 -5.56 -7.36
CA GLN A 283 11.21 -4.13 -7.46
C GLN A 283 10.58 -3.62 -6.17
N THR A 284 10.04 -4.55 -5.37
CA THR A 284 9.41 -4.31 -4.08
C THR A 284 10.19 -5.05 -2.99
N GLY A 285 11.52 -5.05 -3.08
CA GLY A 285 12.42 -5.79 -2.20
C GLY A 285 12.30 -5.49 -0.70
N PHE A 286 11.53 -4.49 -0.30
CA PHE A 286 11.16 -4.24 1.10
C PHE A 286 9.81 -4.85 1.51
N SER A 287 9.00 -5.35 0.57
CA SER A 287 7.68 -5.94 0.83
C SER A 287 7.70 -7.01 1.93
N PRO A 288 8.74 -7.87 2.09
CA PRO A 288 8.78 -8.80 3.21
C PRO A 288 8.85 -8.11 4.58
N TYR A 289 9.40 -6.90 4.68
CA TYR A 289 9.46 -6.13 5.94
C TYR A 289 8.30 -5.14 6.08
N GLU A 290 7.85 -4.54 4.97
CA GLU A 290 6.65 -3.70 4.92
C GLU A 290 5.45 -4.48 5.45
N PHE A 291 5.18 -5.66 4.89
CA PHE A 291 4.05 -6.52 5.28
C PHE A 291 4.32 -7.39 6.51
N SER A 292 5.40 -7.10 7.25
CA SER A 292 5.82 -7.84 8.45
C SER A 292 6.02 -9.34 8.22
N ALA A 293 6.23 -9.79 6.98
CA ALA A 293 6.44 -11.19 6.64
C ALA A 293 7.80 -11.73 7.17
N ARG A 294 8.77 -10.83 7.33
CA ARG A 294 10.09 -11.06 7.94
C ARG A 294 10.30 -10.12 9.11
N ASP A 295 11.18 -10.50 10.03
CA ASP A 295 11.47 -9.69 11.22
C ASP A 295 12.41 -8.52 10.85
N PRO A 296 11.99 -7.25 11.07
CA PRO A 296 12.83 -6.09 10.80
C PRO A 296 14.11 -6.02 11.68
N GLY A 297 14.23 -6.85 12.72
CA GLY A 297 15.45 -7.01 13.52
C GLY A 297 16.49 -7.94 12.89
N GLU A 298 16.18 -8.63 11.79
CA GLU A 298 17.12 -9.51 11.09
C GLU A 298 18.35 -8.75 10.57
N ALA A 299 19.52 -9.39 10.61
CA ALA A 299 20.75 -8.79 10.06
C ALA A 299 20.62 -8.45 8.57
N TYR A 300 19.80 -9.21 7.83
CA TYR A 300 19.52 -8.95 6.43
C TYR A 300 18.74 -7.65 6.20
N ALA A 301 17.87 -7.26 7.13
CA ALA A 301 17.07 -6.04 7.02
C ALA A 301 17.95 -4.79 7.00
N LYS A 302 18.97 -4.75 7.86
CA LYS A 302 19.96 -3.68 7.84
C LYS A 302 20.77 -3.66 6.53
N LYS A 303 21.19 -4.82 6.03
CA LYS A 303 21.93 -4.92 4.76
C LYS A 303 21.12 -4.35 3.60
N LEU A 304 19.82 -4.65 3.53
CA LEU A 304 18.90 -4.12 2.53
C LEU A 304 18.82 -2.59 2.59
N ALA A 305 18.63 -2.03 3.78
CA ALA A 305 18.53 -0.58 3.94
C ALA A 305 19.86 0.16 3.61
N ASP A 306 21.00 -0.37 4.07
CA ASP A 306 22.32 0.21 3.77
C ASP A 306 22.65 0.18 2.26
N TRP A 307 22.15 -0.83 1.53
CA TRP A 307 22.30 -0.90 0.08
C TRP A 307 21.42 0.13 -0.64
N TRP A 308 20.17 0.30 -0.19
CA TRP A 308 19.23 1.24 -0.78
C TRP A 308 19.61 2.70 -0.55
N GLU A 309 20.19 3.06 0.60
CA GLU A 309 20.70 4.41 0.84
C GLU A 309 21.75 4.85 -0.21
N LYS A 310 22.52 3.87 -0.70
CA LYS A 310 23.57 4.08 -1.71
C LYS A 310 23.04 3.99 -3.14
N GLY A 311 21.90 3.31 -3.34
CA GLY A 311 21.14 3.20 -4.58
C GLY A 311 22.04 2.94 -5.79
N THR A 312 22.59 1.73 -5.92
CA THR A 312 23.46 1.37 -7.05
C THR A 312 22.72 0.50 -8.06
N ALA A 313 22.85 0.82 -9.36
CA ALA A 313 22.37 -0.01 -10.47
C ALA A 313 23.07 -1.38 -10.52
N TYR A 314 22.62 -2.26 -11.42
CA TYR A 314 23.16 -3.61 -11.57
C TYR A 314 24.68 -3.68 -11.77
N ASN A 315 25.24 -2.65 -12.37
CA ASN A 315 26.66 -2.51 -12.64
C ASN A 315 27.45 -1.77 -11.54
N GLY A 316 26.84 -1.51 -10.38
CA GLY A 316 27.48 -0.82 -9.25
C GLY A 316 27.53 0.71 -9.36
N VAL A 317 26.89 1.31 -10.39
CA VAL A 317 26.86 2.77 -10.57
C VAL A 317 25.79 3.40 -9.67
N THR A 318 26.13 4.45 -8.94
CA THR A 318 25.17 5.22 -8.14
C THR A 318 24.07 5.81 -9.02
N LEU A 319 22.81 5.60 -8.63
CA LEU A 319 21.62 6.07 -9.31
C LEU A 319 21.44 7.58 -9.12
N SER A 320 20.98 8.26 -10.17
CA SER A 320 20.46 9.62 -10.07
C SER A 320 19.03 9.62 -9.50
N ILE A 321 18.48 10.79 -9.16
CA ILE A 321 17.05 10.93 -8.82
C ILE A 321 16.18 10.36 -9.95
N ALA A 322 16.47 10.76 -11.19
CA ALA A 322 15.81 10.29 -12.39
C ALA A 322 16.13 8.83 -12.74
N SER A 323 17.03 8.16 -12.02
CA SER A 323 17.29 6.73 -12.20
C SER A 323 16.73 5.91 -11.03
N GLY A 324 15.92 6.53 -10.16
CA GLY A 324 15.25 5.85 -9.05
C GLY A 324 16.02 5.80 -7.74
N ARG A 325 17.02 6.67 -7.51
CA ARG A 325 17.79 6.71 -6.25
C ARG A 325 16.93 6.63 -4.99
N TYR A 326 15.81 7.35 -4.96
CA TYR A 326 14.91 7.41 -3.81
C TYR A 326 13.67 6.51 -3.95
N ALA A 327 13.53 5.82 -5.09
CA ALA A 327 12.40 4.94 -5.36
C ALA A 327 12.65 3.50 -4.87
N GLY A 328 13.64 3.27 -4.00
CA GLY A 328 14.17 1.93 -3.77
C GLY A 328 14.62 1.34 -5.10
N GLY A 329 15.50 2.07 -5.80
CA GLY A 329 15.82 1.92 -7.22
C GLY A 329 16.23 0.55 -7.74
N VAL A 330 15.27 -0.25 -8.16
CA VAL A 330 15.29 -0.90 -9.48
C VAL A 330 13.86 -0.96 -9.95
N HIS A 331 13.23 0.21 -10.15
CA HIS A 331 12.06 0.36 -11.01
C HIS A 331 11.66 1.83 -11.25
N GLN A 332 12.59 2.63 -11.80
CA GLN A 332 12.16 3.16 -13.09
C GLN A 332 12.38 2.01 -14.03
N TRP A 333 11.38 1.70 -14.85
CA TRP A 333 11.51 0.72 -15.91
C TRP A 333 12.70 1.17 -16.75
N THR A 334 13.91 0.76 -16.41
CA THR A 334 15.07 1.07 -17.22
C THR A 334 14.91 -0.01 -18.27
N PRO A 335 14.34 0.27 -19.46
CA PRO A 335 14.52 -0.71 -20.52
C PRO A 335 16.02 -0.97 -20.57
N GLN A 336 16.44 -2.12 -21.09
CA GLN A 336 17.85 -2.43 -21.34
C GLN A 336 18.63 -1.31 -22.09
N ASN A 337 17.96 -0.22 -22.50
CA ASN A 337 18.44 0.96 -23.22
C ASN A 337 18.37 2.31 -22.46
N GLY A 338 17.91 2.40 -21.19
CA GLY A 338 18.06 3.61 -20.36
C GLY A 338 17.20 4.84 -20.71
N THR A 339 15.97 4.67 -21.20
CA THR A 339 15.14 5.77 -21.73
C THR A 339 13.90 6.15 -20.92
N ASP A 340 13.58 5.49 -19.80
CA ASP A 340 12.47 5.93 -18.94
C ASP A 340 12.98 6.99 -17.97
N THR A 341 12.33 8.15 -17.98
CA THR A 341 12.65 9.34 -17.19
C THR A 341 11.58 9.61 -16.13
N LYS A 342 10.61 8.70 -15.96
CA LYS A 342 9.46 8.85 -15.07
C LYS A 342 9.78 8.48 -13.63
N VAL A 343 9.57 9.42 -12.72
CA VAL A 343 9.68 9.21 -11.27
C VAL A 343 8.33 8.84 -10.69
N TYR A 344 8.29 7.78 -9.88
CA TYR A 344 7.11 7.31 -9.14
C TYR A 344 7.36 7.47 -7.63
N PRO A 345 6.45 8.10 -6.87
CA PRO A 345 6.67 8.40 -5.44
C PRO A 345 6.28 7.25 -4.49
N GLY A 346 5.43 6.31 -4.93
CA GLY A 346 4.89 5.24 -4.08
C GLY A 346 5.96 4.37 -3.42
N SER A 347 6.92 3.86 -4.20
CA SER A 347 7.98 2.99 -3.67
C SER A 347 8.92 3.70 -2.67
N ALA A 348 9.08 5.02 -2.77
CA ALA A 348 9.81 5.80 -1.78
C ALA A 348 9.09 5.82 -0.42
N LEU A 349 7.75 5.91 -0.43
CA LEU A 349 6.93 5.90 0.78
C LEU A 349 6.94 4.53 1.46
N GLN A 350 6.87 3.46 0.67
CA GLN A 350 6.96 2.09 1.19
C GLN A 350 8.35 1.80 1.77
N LEU A 351 9.41 2.26 1.10
CA LEU A 351 10.78 2.16 1.63
C LEU A 351 10.91 2.95 2.95
N ALA A 352 10.31 4.13 3.05
CA ALA A 352 10.31 4.91 4.27
C ALA A 352 9.61 4.19 5.45
N ASP A 353 8.49 3.50 5.20
CA ASP A 353 7.84 2.64 6.21
C ASP A 353 8.77 1.49 6.66
N ALA A 354 9.37 0.77 5.70
CA ALA A 354 10.27 -0.34 6.02
C ALA A 354 11.52 0.12 6.78
N GLU A 355 12.19 1.18 6.35
CA GLU A 355 13.37 1.73 7.01
C GLU A 355 13.06 2.20 8.44
N TRP A 356 11.88 2.78 8.67
CA TRP A 356 11.43 3.11 10.02
C TRP A 356 11.25 1.87 10.90
N LYS A 357 10.58 0.83 10.40
CA LYS A 357 10.40 -0.44 11.12
C LYS A 357 11.74 -1.06 11.51
N ILE A 358 12.71 -1.05 10.60
CA ILE A 358 14.07 -1.56 10.83
C ILE A 358 14.83 -0.68 11.81
N ALA A 359 14.77 0.65 11.67
CA ALA A 359 15.38 1.59 12.60
C ALA A 359 14.91 1.35 14.04
N ARG A 360 13.60 1.16 14.21
CA ARG A 360 12.98 0.87 15.50
C ARG A 360 13.41 -0.48 16.07
N ALA A 361 13.39 -1.54 15.26
CA ALA A 361 13.74 -2.88 15.70
C ALA A 361 15.22 -2.99 16.10
N THR A 362 16.11 -2.29 15.39
CA THR A 362 17.57 -2.37 15.59
C THR A 362 18.12 -1.27 16.51
N GLY A 363 17.33 -0.24 16.82
CA GLY A 363 17.78 0.96 17.54
C GLY A 363 18.69 1.89 16.72
N ASN A 364 18.83 1.67 15.40
CA ASN A 364 19.65 2.52 14.54
C ASN A 364 18.90 3.77 14.06
N TYR A 365 18.66 4.70 14.99
CA TYR A 365 17.97 5.96 14.69
C TYR A 365 18.85 7.01 14.01
N ASN A 366 20.18 6.88 14.02
CA ASN A 366 21.03 7.90 13.38
C ASN A 366 21.08 7.72 11.86
N ASP A 367 21.11 6.48 11.38
CA ASP A 367 21.27 6.22 9.94
C ASP A 367 19.91 5.96 9.28
N LEU A 368 19.13 5.00 9.83
CA LEU A 368 17.92 4.51 9.16
C LEU A 368 16.71 5.42 9.33
N TYR A 369 16.55 6.07 10.48
CA TYR A 369 15.47 7.05 10.65
C TYR A 369 15.70 8.30 9.79
N GLY A 370 16.97 8.73 9.66
CA GLY A 370 17.35 9.80 8.74
C GLY A 370 17.09 9.42 7.28
N ALA A 371 17.36 8.17 6.90
CA ALA A 371 17.04 7.65 5.56
C ALA A 371 15.54 7.67 5.28
N ALA A 372 14.74 7.18 6.24
CA ALA A 372 13.29 7.11 6.08
C ALA A 372 12.66 8.50 5.85
N TRP A 373 13.10 9.52 6.59
CA TRP A 373 12.66 10.90 6.35
C TRP A 373 13.13 11.48 5.00
N ARG A 374 14.31 11.09 4.50
CA ARG A 374 14.74 11.51 3.16
C ARG A 374 13.86 10.93 2.07
N HIS A 375 13.51 9.64 2.17
CA HIS A 375 12.61 8.99 1.22
C HIS A 375 11.19 9.57 1.29
N TYR A 376 10.68 9.81 2.50
CA TYR A 376 9.40 10.50 2.69
C TYR A 376 9.40 11.89 2.07
N ASN A 377 10.38 12.74 2.41
CA ASN A 377 10.48 14.12 1.92
C ASN A 377 10.72 14.20 0.40
N PHE A 378 11.39 13.20 -0.17
CA PHE A 378 11.48 13.04 -1.62
C PHE A 378 10.09 12.85 -2.23
N ALA A 379 9.29 11.93 -1.68
CA ALA A 379 7.95 11.64 -2.17
C ALA A 379 7.03 12.86 -2.04
N VAL A 380 6.95 13.48 -0.86
CA VAL A 380 6.10 14.67 -0.60
C VAL A 380 6.71 15.98 -1.11
N SER A 381 7.63 15.95 -2.06
CA SER A 381 8.11 17.19 -2.68
C SER A 381 7.02 17.76 -3.59
N ALA A 382 6.80 19.08 -3.49
CA ALA A 382 5.76 19.76 -4.24
C ALA A 382 5.89 19.55 -5.76
N LEU A 383 4.75 19.58 -6.44
CA LEU A 383 4.64 19.52 -7.89
C LEU A 383 5.65 20.45 -8.59
N ASN A 384 6.40 19.93 -9.57
CA ASN A 384 7.53 20.58 -10.26
C ASN A 384 8.83 20.75 -9.45
N SER A 385 8.95 20.14 -8.27
CA SER A 385 10.23 20.12 -7.56
C SER A 385 11.32 19.50 -8.44
N THR A 386 12.47 20.17 -8.54
CA THR A 386 13.66 19.66 -9.23
C THR A 386 14.57 18.83 -8.33
N SER A 387 14.28 18.79 -7.03
CA SER A 387 15.08 18.11 -6.00
C SER A 387 14.33 16.96 -5.32
N GLY A 388 13.09 16.69 -5.71
CA GLY A 388 12.27 15.59 -5.21
C GLY A 388 11.47 14.88 -6.31
N SER A 389 10.45 14.12 -5.93
CA SER A 389 9.55 13.43 -6.87
C SER A 389 8.84 14.37 -7.84
N GLY A 390 8.52 15.60 -7.39
CA GLY A 390 7.67 16.52 -8.11
C GLY A 390 6.24 16.03 -8.29
N CYS A 391 5.79 15.04 -7.51
CA CYS A 391 4.51 14.36 -7.70
C CYS A 391 3.39 14.82 -6.76
N TRP A 392 3.70 15.59 -5.72
CA TRP A 392 2.72 15.93 -4.69
C TRP A 392 1.94 17.19 -5.04
N VAL A 393 0.60 17.09 -5.09
CA VAL A 393 -0.30 18.20 -5.39
C VAL A 393 -0.98 18.64 -4.10
N ASN A 394 -0.63 19.84 -3.62
CA ASN A 394 -1.19 20.42 -2.39
C ASN A 394 -2.25 21.51 -2.64
N ASN A 395 -2.75 21.63 -3.87
CA ASN A 395 -3.78 22.61 -4.25
C ASN A 395 -4.80 22.03 -5.25
N THR A 396 -5.90 22.77 -5.48
CA THR A 396 -7.06 22.33 -6.27
C THR A 396 -6.89 22.38 -7.79
N SER A 397 -5.67 22.61 -8.31
CA SER A 397 -5.53 23.12 -9.69
C SER A 397 -5.08 22.12 -10.74
N VAL A 398 -4.82 20.85 -10.42
CA VAL A 398 -4.45 19.87 -11.44
C VAL A 398 -5.68 19.05 -11.80
N ASP A 399 -6.23 19.33 -12.98
CA ASP A 399 -7.36 18.62 -13.60
C ASP A 399 -8.67 18.59 -12.81
N GLY A 400 -8.91 19.58 -11.94
CA GLY A 400 -10.18 19.72 -11.20
C GLY A 400 -10.33 18.79 -9.99
N VAL A 401 -9.29 18.05 -9.62
CA VAL A 401 -9.27 17.19 -8.43
C VAL A 401 -8.54 17.91 -7.29
N PRO A 402 -9.17 18.09 -6.11
CA PRO A 402 -8.51 18.63 -4.94
C PRO A 402 -7.41 17.68 -4.40
N GLY A 403 -6.14 18.10 -4.52
CA GLY A 403 -5.02 17.44 -3.86
C GLY A 403 -4.60 16.09 -4.45
N GLY A 404 -3.79 15.34 -3.70
CA GLY A 404 -3.34 13.99 -4.02
C GLY A 404 -1.97 13.90 -4.69
N PHE A 405 -1.47 12.69 -4.87
CA PHE A 405 -0.30 12.42 -5.71
C PHE A 405 -0.69 12.29 -7.18
N VAL A 406 0.18 12.80 -8.08
CA VAL A 406 0.26 12.27 -9.44
C VAL A 406 1.19 11.05 -9.44
N ASP A 407 0.80 10.00 -10.16
CA ASP A 407 1.50 8.71 -10.08
C ASP A 407 2.92 8.76 -10.61
N TRP A 408 3.16 9.64 -11.57
CA TRP A 408 4.49 9.84 -12.12
C TRP A 408 4.73 11.26 -12.65
N VAL A 409 5.99 11.65 -12.71
CA VAL A 409 6.44 12.80 -13.49
C VAL A 409 7.61 12.38 -14.37
N ASP A 410 7.50 12.63 -15.66
CA ASP A 410 8.61 12.52 -16.58
C ASP A 410 9.57 13.70 -16.33
N THR A 411 10.75 13.37 -15.81
CA THR A 411 11.77 14.37 -15.43
C THR A 411 12.43 15.07 -16.61
N ALA A 412 12.33 14.52 -17.82
CA ALA A 412 12.90 15.12 -19.02
C ALA A 412 11.94 16.13 -19.68
N THR A 413 10.64 15.83 -19.66
CA THR A 413 9.63 16.64 -20.37
C THR A 413 8.71 17.42 -19.43
N GLY A 414 8.69 17.08 -18.14
CA GLY A 414 7.69 17.55 -17.18
C GLY A 414 6.29 16.93 -17.40
N ALA A 415 6.16 15.98 -18.34
CA ALA A 415 4.89 15.30 -18.60
C ALA A 415 4.42 14.49 -17.39
N ARG A 416 3.12 14.30 -17.28
CA ARG A 416 2.45 13.71 -16.11
C ARG A 416 1.32 12.80 -16.56
N PRO A 417 0.83 11.89 -15.69
CA PRO A 417 -0.41 11.21 -15.95
C PRO A 417 -1.51 12.24 -16.11
N VAL A 418 -2.41 11.95 -17.03
CA VAL A 418 -3.70 12.61 -17.12
C VAL A 418 -4.48 12.34 -15.83
N ALA A 419 -5.28 13.32 -15.37
CA ALA A 419 -6.10 13.31 -14.16
C ALA A 419 -6.61 11.96 -13.66
N TRP A 420 -7.11 11.13 -14.57
CA TRP A 420 -7.75 9.85 -14.33
C TRP A 420 -6.79 8.69 -14.06
N GLN A 421 -5.49 8.89 -14.26
CA GLN A 421 -4.40 7.98 -13.91
C GLN A 421 -3.73 8.49 -12.62
N ARG A 422 -4.52 8.65 -11.55
CA ARG A 422 -3.97 8.88 -10.21
C ARG A 422 -4.39 7.71 -9.34
N PHE A 423 -3.42 7.07 -8.70
CA PHE A 423 -3.59 5.89 -7.88
C PHE A 423 -3.78 6.27 -6.41
N VAL A 424 -4.86 5.78 -5.82
CA VAL A 424 -5.12 5.94 -4.38
C VAL A 424 -4.12 5.18 -3.49
N ASP A 425 -3.38 4.20 -4.03
CA ASP A 425 -2.40 3.44 -3.23
C ASP A 425 -1.23 4.31 -2.77
N THR A 426 -0.71 5.19 -3.61
CA THR A 426 0.37 6.13 -3.29
C THR A 426 -0.07 7.07 -2.17
N SER A 427 -1.32 7.52 -2.24
CA SER A 427 -1.96 8.36 -1.22
C SER A 427 -2.06 7.59 0.11
N ALA A 428 -2.45 6.31 0.06
CA ALA A 428 -2.49 5.44 1.22
C ALA A 428 -1.09 5.15 1.80
N TYR A 429 -0.08 4.89 0.96
CA TYR A 429 1.30 4.72 1.40
C TYR A 429 1.85 5.98 2.06
N MET A 430 1.42 7.17 1.63
CA MET A 430 1.78 8.42 2.32
C MET A 430 1.18 8.47 3.71
N ILE A 431 -0.10 8.15 3.86
CA ILE A 431 -0.76 8.08 5.17
C ILE A 431 -0.05 7.07 6.07
N ILE A 432 0.27 5.87 5.56
CA ILE A 432 0.95 4.80 6.30
C ILE A 432 2.36 5.21 6.73
N ALA A 433 3.15 5.78 5.82
CA ALA A 433 4.48 6.29 6.15
C ALA A 433 4.40 7.42 7.18
N THR A 434 3.38 8.28 7.10
CA THR A 434 3.16 9.36 8.09
C THR A 434 2.78 8.82 9.46
N GLU A 435 1.91 7.81 9.53
CA GLU A 435 1.58 7.09 10.77
C GLU A 435 2.84 6.60 11.49
N GLN A 436 3.76 6.04 10.71
CA GLN A 436 5.01 5.47 11.18
C GLN A 436 6.01 6.54 11.60
N LEU A 437 6.29 7.50 10.73
CA LEU A 437 7.37 8.48 10.90
C LEU A 437 6.99 9.62 11.83
N ALA A 438 5.83 10.24 11.59
CA ALA A 438 5.42 11.45 12.29
C ALA A 438 4.72 11.15 13.62
N PHE A 439 3.95 10.06 13.65
CA PHE A 439 3.14 9.67 14.81
C PHE A 439 3.69 8.46 15.57
N SER A 440 4.76 7.84 15.07
CA SER A 440 5.42 6.68 15.71
C SER A 440 4.46 5.52 15.98
N ASN A 441 3.44 5.37 15.13
CA ASN A 441 2.44 4.33 15.21
C ASN A 441 2.82 3.17 14.30
N LEU A 442 2.98 1.97 14.87
CA LEU A 442 3.30 0.79 14.08
C LEU A 442 2.05 0.33 13.34
N VAL A 443 2.03 0.58 12.03
CA VAL A 443 1.09 -0.05 11.11
C VAL A 443 1.45 -1.52 11.01
N ASP A 444 0.61 -2.35 11.63
CA ASP A 444 0.69 -3.79 11.54
C ASP A 444 -0.25 -4.28 10.44
N TRP A 445 0.28 -4.79 9.34
CA TRP A 445 -0.52 -5.33 8.22
C TRP A 445 -1.15 -6.68 8.53
N SER A 446 -0.66 -7.38 9.55
CA SER A 446 -1.06 -8.75 9.89
C SER A 446 -2.34 -8.83 10.72
N HIS A 447 -2.85 -7.70 11.22
CA HIS A 447 -3.98 -7.67 12.16
C HIS A 447 -5.38 -7.50 11.59
#